data_AF-A0A3B9QBN1-F1
#
_entry.id   AF-A0A3B9QBN1-F1
#
_cell.length_a   1.000
_cell.length_b   1.000
_cell.length_c   1.000
_cell.angle_alpha   90.00
_cell.angle_beta   90.00
_cell.angle_gamma   90.00
#
_symmetry.space_group_name_H-M   'P 1'
#
loop_
_entity.id
_entity.type
_entity.pdbx_description
1 polymer ?
#
loop_
_entity_poly.entity_id
_entity_poly.type
_entity_poly.pdbx_seq_one_letter_code
_entity_poly.pdbx_strand_id
1 'polypeptide(L)'
;MDQYPIDQAGTHKVEILQRESIRLTGVVHVESFDERQVVVETEMGMLALMGEEFHITALDLEKGQMILEGMLFSLEYSAPNRGSRREGSFLQRLFR
;
A
#
# COMPACT_ATOMS: atom_id res chain seq x y z
N MET A 1 10.75 -9.30 22.30
CA MET A 1 10.42 -8.14 21.45
C MET A 1 11.00 -8.50 20.09
N ASP A 2 10.19 -9.16 19.27
CA ASP A 2 10.69 -9.83 18.07
C ASP A 2 11.24 -8.80 17.09
N GLN A 3 12.48 -9.03 16.66
CA GLN A 3 13.22 -8.14 15.78
C GLN A 3 12.65 -8.31 14.38
N TYR A 4 11.89 -7.33 13.90
CA TYR A 4 11.44 -7.31 12.51
C TYR A 4 12.69 -7.26 11.62
N PRO A 5 12.91 -8.26 10.75
CA PRO A 5 14.04 -8.25 9.84
C PRO A 5 13.84 -7.09 8.86
N ILE A 6 14.66 -6.04 9.01
CA ILE A 6 14.77 -4.97 8.02
C ILE A 6 15.68 -5.52 6.94
N ASP A 7 15.10 -6.18 5.94
CA ASP A 7 15.83 -6.64 4.76
C ASP A 7 16.38 -5.40 4.03
N GLN A 8 17.67 -5.40 3.66
CA GLN A 8 18.33 -4.25 3.01
C GLN A 8 18.03 -4.16 1.51
N ALA A 9 16.79 -4.44 1.10
CA ALA A 9 16.27 -3.94 -0.17
C ALA A 9 15.99 -2.43 -0.01
N GLY A 10 15.74 -1.70 -1.09
CA GLY A 10 15.64 -0.23 -1.08
C GLY A 10 14.75 0.31 0.05
N THR A 11 15.04 1.52 0.53
CA THR A 11 14.25 2.12 1.63
C THR A 11 12.81 2.31 1.19
N HIS A 12 11.93 1.40 1.64
CA HIS A 12 10.48 1.53 1.53
C HIS A 12 9.98 2.56 2.54
N LYS A 13 9.31 3.61 2.04
CA LYS A 13 8.84 4.75 2.83
C LYS A 13 7.42 5.10 2.43
N VAL A 14 6.58 5.36 3.44
CA VAL A 14 5.26 5.96 3.29
C VAL A 14 5.25 7.27 4.05
N GLU A 15 5.04 8.37 3.35
CA GLU A 15 4.85 9.71 3.93
C GLU A 15 3.42 10.14 3.73
N ILE A 16 2.74 10.54 4.81
CA ILE A 16 1.37 11.05 4.78
C ILE A 16 1.41 12.47 5.34
N LEU A 17 1.00 13.43 4.54
CA LEU A 17 0.87 14.83 4.92
C LEU A 17 -0.61 15.21 4.97
N GLN A 18 -1.05 15.68 6.14
CA GLN A 18 -2.42 16.15 6.40
C GLN A 18 -3.53 15.14 6.04
N ARG A 19 -3.19 13.86 5.87
CA ARG A 19 -4.08 12.81 5.33
C ARG A 19 -4.57 13.09 3.90
N GLU A 20 -3.95 14.02 3.19
CA GLU A 20 -4.36 14.45 1.85
C GLU A 20 -3.30 14.13 0.79
N SER A 21 -2.01 14.14 1.15
CA SER A 21 -0.91 13.81 0.24
C SER A 21 -0.13 12.63 0.77
N ILE A 22 0.01 11.60 -0.07
CA ILE A 22 0.64 10.32 0.26
C ILE A 22 1.78 10.10 -0.74
N ARG A 23 3.00 9.93 -0.23
CA ARG A 23 4.17 9.56 -1.04
C ARG A 23 4.64 8.18 -0.65
N LEU A 24 4.79 7.32 -1.65
CA LEU A 24 5.27 5.96 -1.51
C LEU A 24 6.58 5.78 -2.28
N THR A 25 7.53 5.08 -1.66
CA THR A 25 8.68 4.47 -2.35
C THR A 25 8.53 2.95 -2.33
N GLY A 26 9.39 2.22 -3.06
CA GLY A 26 9.35 0.76 -3.11
C GLY A 26 8.13 0.18 -3.84
N VAL A 27 7.44 0.97 -4.68
CA VAL A 27 6.28 0.50 -5.47
C VAL A 27 6.77 -0.35 -6.65
N VAL A 28 6.33 -1.59 -6.70
CA VAL A 28 6.66 -2.54 -7.78
C VAL A 28 5.56 -2.52 -8.84
N HIS A 29 4.31 -2.56 -8.40
CA HIS A 29 3.14 -2.62 -9.28
C HIS A 29 1.92 -1.95 -8.65
N VAL A 30 1.00 -1.45 -9.48
CA VAL A 30 -0.31 -0.95 -9.04
C VAL A 30 -1.36 -1.95 -9.48
N GLU A 31 -1.97 -2.63 -8.52
CA GLU A 31 -2.93 -3.72 -8.76
C GLU A 31 -4.34 -3.20 -9.03
N SER A 32 -4.78 -2.20 -8.27
CA SER A 32 -6.06 -1.53 -8.53
C SER A 32 -6.04 -0.09 -8.03
N PHE A 33 -6.73 0.80 -8.74
CA PHE A 33 -6.86 2.20 -8.37
C PHE A 33 -8.23 2.72 -8.78
N ASP A 34 -8.92 3.33 -7.82
CA ASP A 34 -10.11 4.16 -8.03
C ASP A 34 -10.16 5.29 -6.98
N GLU A 35 -11.21 6.09 -7.01
CA GLU A 35 -11.39 7.26 -6.13
C GLU A 35 -11.48 6.89 -4.64
N ARG A 36 -11.75 5.64 -4.29
CA ARG A 36 -11.96 5.18 -2.90
C ARG A 36 -10.88 4.22 -2.41
N GLN A 37 -10.20 3.53 -3.31
CA GLN A 37 -9.23 2.50 -2.96
C GLN A 37 -8.04 2.50 -3.92
N VAL A 38 -6.86 2.33 -3.34
CA VAL A 38 -5.62 2.05 -4.09
C VAL A 38 -4.96 0.82 -3.50
N VAL A 39 -4.65 -0.16 -4.34
CA VAL A 39 -3.92 -1.37 -3.96
C VAL A 39 -2.63 -1.41 -4.78
N VAL A 40 -1.50 -1.46 -4.09
CA VAL A 40 -0.17 -1.49 -4.70
C VAL A 40 0.65 -2.66 -4.16
N GLU A 41 1.41 -3.30 -5.03
CA GLU A 41 2.46 -4.22 -4.63
C GLU A 41 3.73 -3.41 -4.35
N THR A 42 4.31 -3.61 -3.17
CA THR A 42 5.58 -2.99 -2.77
C THR A 42 6.62 -4.07 -2.48
N GLU A 43 7.89 -3.68 -2.39
CA GLU A 43 8.98 -4.57 -1.98
C GLU A 43 8.74 -5.21 -0.58
N MET A 44 7.84 -4.64 0.22
CA MET A 44 7.46 -5.10 1.57
C MET A 44 6.14 -5.90 1.60
N GLY A 45 5.52 -6.18 0.46
CA GLY A 45 4.24 -6.87 0.33
C GLY A 45 3.14 -5.98 -0.27
N MET A 46 1.90 -6.46 -0.25
CA MET A 46 0.78 -5.65 -0.76
C MET A 46 0.39 -4.57 0.24
N LEU A 47 0.13 -3.37 -0.25
CA LEU A 47 -0.39 -2.25 0.50
C LEU A 47 -1.75 -1.82 -0.06
N ALA A 48 -2.77 -1.81 0.79
CA ALA A 48 -4.07 -1.24 0.48
C ALA A 48 -4.23 0.11 1.19
N LEU A 49 -4.61 1.13 0.43
CA LEU A 49 -5.01 2.44 0.90
C LEU A 49 -6.52 2.61 0.64
N MET A 50 -7.26 3.03 1.66
CA MET A 50 -8.70 3.32 1.55
C MET A 50 -8.94 4.78 1.93
N GLY A 51 -9.82 5.43 1.20
CA GLY A 51 -10.07 6.86 1.29
C GLY A 51 -11.16 7.35 0.36
N GLU A 52 -11.09 8.62 0.01
CA GLU A 52 -11.99 9.28 -0.92
C GLU A 52 -11.21 10.28 -1.80
N GLU A 53 -11.72 10.53 -3.00
CA GLU A 53 -11.14 11.46 -3.99
C GLU A 53 -9.67 11.17 -4.33
N PHE A 54 -9.31 9.88 -4.31
CA PHE A 54 -7.96 9.45 -4.66
C PHE A 54 -7.62 9.75 -6.13
N HIS A 55 -6.46 10.37 -6.32
CA HIS A 55 -5.89 10.66 -7.62
C HIS A 55 -4.36 10.54 -7.62
N ILE A 56 -3.83 9.77 -8.57
CA ILE A 56 -2.39 9.60 -8.72
C ILE A 56 -1.82 10.85 -9.39
N THR A 57 -0.97 11.59 -8.68
CA THR A 57 -0.30 12.78 -9.22
C THR A 57 1.03 12.44 -9.88
N ALA A 58 1.71 11.39 -9.43
CA ALA A 58 2.91 10.88 -10.06
C ALA A 58 3.07 9.38 -9.86
N LEU A 59 3.53 8.68 -10.91
CA LEU A 59 3.89 7.27 -10.87
C LEU A 59 5.16 7.04 -11.68
N ASP A 60 6.21 6.58 -11.01
CA ASP A 60 7.49 6.21 -11.62
C ASP A 60 7.87 4.81 -11.11
N LEU A 61 7.46 3.78 -11.85
CA LEU A 61 7.73 2.38 -11.49
C LEU A 61 9.21 2.01 -11.63
N GLU A 62 9.99 2.72 -12.46
CA GLU A 62 11.43 2.46 -12.58
C GLU A 62 12.18 2.91 -11.32
N LYS A 63 11.77 4.04 -10.72
CA LYS A 63 12.28 4.49 -9.42
C LYS A 63 11.53 3.92 -8.22
N GLY A 64 10.47 3.16 -8.47
CA GLY A 64 9.56 2.63 -7.46
C GLY A 64 8.87 3.71 -6.63
N GLN A 65 8.48 4.84 -7.23
CA GLN A 65 7.88 5.98 -6.55
C GLN A 65 6.44 6.22 -7.01
N MET A 66 5.56 6.54 -6.05
CA MET A 66 4.19 6.93 -6.31
C MET A 66 3.81 8.12 -5.43
N ILE A 67 3.07 9.06 -5.98
CA ILE A 67 2.43 10.15 -5.24
C ILE A 67 0.93 10.08 -5.51
N LEU A 68 0.17 10.04 -4.43
CA LEU A 68 -1.27 9.96 -4.40
C LEU A 68 -1.79 11.15 -3.60
N GLU A 69 -2.86 11.77 -4.07
CA GLU A 69 -3.59 12.79 -3.34
C GLU A 69 -5.04 12.34 -3.15
N GLY A 70 -5.68 12.81 -2.07
CA GLY A 70 -7.02 12.40 -1.66
C GLY A 70 -7.07 12.09 -0.16
N MET A 71 -8.27 11.95 0.40
CA MET A 71 -8.45 11.84 1.84
C MET A 71 -8.22 10.41 2.33
N LEU A 72 -7.11 10.17 3.03
CA LEU A 72 -6.76 8.85 3.58
C LEU A 72 -7.57 8.52 4.85
N PHE A 73 -8.21 7.36 4.85
CA PHE A 73 -8.91 6.80 6.00
C PHE A 73 -8.15 5.65 6.65
N SER A 74 -7.60 4.74 5.84
CA SER A 74 -6.82 3.62 6.35
C SER A 74 -5.73 3.18 5.39
N LEU A 75 -4.71 2.54 5.95
CA LEU A 75 -3.61 1.92 5.22
C LEU A 75 -3.31 0.56 5.88
N GLU A 76 -3.23 -0.49 5.08
CA GLU A 76 -3.03 -1.86 5.54
C GLU A 76 -1.99 -2.58 4.67
N TYR A 77 -0.93 -3.11 5.30
CA TYR A 77 -0.04 -4.06 4.66
C TYR A 77 -0.59 -5.47 4.83
N SER A 78 -0.66 -6.23 3.76
CA SER A 78 -0.84 -7.68 3.86
C SER A 78 0.53 -8.36 3.97
N ALA A 79 0.59 -9.42 4.79
CA ALA A 79 1.85 -10.12 5.03
C ALA A 79 2.46 -10.61 3.70
N PRO A 80 3.79 -10.44 3.48
CA PRO A 80 4.45 -11.03 2.33
C PRO A 80 4.18 -12.52 2.38
N ASN A 81 3.73 -13.05 1.24
CA ASN A 81 3.20 -14.41 1.11
C ASN A 81 4.33 -15.44 1.30
N ARG A 82 4.82 -15.60 2.53
CA ARG A 82 5.72 -16.67 2.95
C ARG A 82 4.86 -17.91 3.18
N GLY A 83 4.32 -18.42 2.08
CA GLY A 83 3.73 -19.76 1.96
C GLY A 83 2.62 -20.09 2.95
N SER A 84 1.41 -19.58 2.76
CA SER A 84 0.23 -20.39 3.07
C SER A 84 -0.99 -19.94 2.28
N ARG A 85 -1.40 -20.79 1.35
CA ARG A 85 -2.75 -20.88 0.79
C ARG A 85 -3.77 -20.86 1.94
N ARG A 86 -4.39 -19.70 2.21
CA ARG A 86 -5.63 -19.61 3.00
C ARG A 86 -6.60 -18.68 2.30
N GLU A 87 -7.37 -19.29 1.41
CA GLU A 87 -8.67 -18.78 0.95
C GLU A 87 -9.49 -18.29 2.15
N GLY A 88 -10.10 -17.11 2.02
CA GLY A 88 -11.44 -16.89 2.58
C GLY A 88 -11.62 -16.04 3.85
N SER A 89 -10.66 -15.24 4.31
CA SER A 89 -10.85 -14.51 5.61
C SER A 89 -11.17 -13.01 5.52
N PHE A 90 -10.80 -12.29 4.45
CA PHE A 90 -10.87 -10.82 4.48
C PHE A 90 -12.16 -10.20 3.95
N LEU A 91 -12.84 -10.81 2.97
CA LEU A 91 -14.13 -10.28 2.47
C LEU A 91 -15.27 -10.40 3.50
N GLN A 92 -15.15 -11.28 4.50
CA GLN A 92 -16.19 -11.48 5.51
C GLN A 92 -16.12 -10.51 6.69
N ARG A 93 -15.00 -9.80 6.88
CA ARG A 93 -14.82 -8.87 8.02
C ARG A 93 -15.19 -7.41 7.67
N LEU A 94 -15.32 -7.09 6.39
CA LEU A 94 -15.72 -5.76 5.90
C LEU A 94 -17.25 -5.56 5.81
N PHE A 95 -18.05 -6.63 5.92
CA PHE A 95 -19.52 -6.55 5.93
C PHE A 95 -20.16 -6.77 7.31
N ARG A 96 -19.47 -6.40 8.39
CA ARG A 96 -20.09 -6.28 9.71
C ARG A 96 -20.10 -4.83 10.19
#